data_AF-A0A524K5W7-F1
#
_entry.id   AF-A0A524K5W7-F1
#
_cell.length_a   1.000
_cell.length_b   1.000
_cell.length_c   1.000
_cell.angle_alpha   90.00
_cell.angle_beta   90.00
_cell.angle_gamma   90.00
#
_symmetry.space_group_name_H-M   'P 1'
#
loop_
_entity.id
_entity.type
_entity.pdbx_description
1 polymer ?
#
loop_
_entity_poly.entity_id
_entity_poly.type
_entity_poly.pdbx_seq_one_letter_code
_entity_poly.pdbx_strand_id
1 'polypeptide(L)'
;MVFDEIDTGIGGEVALGVGKHLAGLAETKQVFCITHLASIAVRADNHYKVEKSLDGDRTITRIQRLEGDAVTREIARMLSGDADARASLAHASDLLARYGRPRGS
;
A
#
# COMPACT_ATOMS: atom_id res chain seq x y z
N MET A 1 -15.82 4.64 4.33
CA MET A 1 -15.47 5.72 3.38
C MET A 1 -14.56 5.12 2.33
N VAL A 2 -14.64 5.57 1.07
CA VAL A 2 -13.83 5.05 -0.03
C VAL A 2 -13.16 6.23 -0.73
N PHE A 3 -11.84 6.13 -0.91
CA PHE A 3 -11.02 7.08 -1.64
C PHE A 3 -10.32 6.33 -2.78
N ASP A 4 -10.47 6.84 -3.99
CA ASP A 4 -9.82 6.36 -5.20
C ASP A 4 -9.01 7.51 -5.80
N GLU A 5 -7.82 7.21 -6.33
CA GLU A 5 -6.91 8.18 -6.96
C GLU A 5 -6.56 9.44 -6.14
N ILE A 6 -6.61 9.35 -4.79
CA ILE A 6 -6.22 10.46 -3.89
C ILE A 6 -4.74 10.84 -4.01
N ASP A 7 -3.96 10.03 -4.74
CA ASP A 7 -2.55 10.20 -5.02
C ASP A 7 -2.23 10.90 -6.35
N THR A 8 -3.24 11.30 -7.12
CA THR A 8 -3.02 11.97 -8.41
C THR A 8 -2.32 13.32 -8.22
N GLY A 9 -1.16 13.48 -8.87
CA GLY A 9 -0.40 14.73 -8.88
C GLY A 9 0.35 15.04 -7.58
N ILE A 10 0.44 14.09 -6.64
CA ILE A 10 1.18 14.26 -5.37
C ILE A 10 2.31 13.23 -5.24
N GLY A 11 3.32 13.56 -4.43
CA GLY A 11 4.46 12.69 -4.16
C GLY A 11 5.24 13.15 -2.92
N GLY A 12 6.26 12.37 -2.55
CA GLY A 12 7.15 12.72 -1.45
C GLY A 12 6.43 12.98 -0.12
N GLU A 13 6.77 14.09 0.53
CA GLU A 13 6.23 14.48 1.84
C GLU A 13 4.71 14.70 1.83
N VAL A 14 4.16 15.22 0.72
CA VAL A 14 2.71 15.46 0.59
C VAL A 14 1.94 14.14 0.68
N ALA A 15 2.41 13.11 -0.03
CA ALA A 15 1.80 11.78 0.01
C ALA A 15 1.90 11.14 1.41
N LEU A 16 3.02 11.34 2.12
CA LEU A 16 3.17 10.89 3.51
C LEU A 16 2.17 11.59 4.45
N GLY A 17 1.90 12.88 4.22
CA GLY A 17 0.91 13.67 4.94
C GLY A 17 -0.53 13.20 4.69
N VAL A 18 -0.88 12.92 3.43
CA VAL A 18 -2.19 12.35 3.06
C VAL A 18 -2.39 11.00 3.74
N GLY A 19 -1.41 10.09 3.65
CA GLY A 19 -1.49 8.80 4.33
C GLY A 19 -1.66 8.95 5.85
N LYS A 20 -0.99 9.94 6.48
CA LYS A 20 -1.16 10.21 7.92
C LYS A 20 -2.59 10.64 8.25
N HIS A 21 -3.18 11.47 7.39
CA HIS A 21 -4.57 11.92 7.58
C HIS A 21 -5.56 10.75 7.44
N LEU A 22 -5.38 9.91 6.42
CA LEU A 22 -6.20 8.70 6.23
C LEU A 22 -6.08 7.74 7.40
N ALA A 23 -4.87 7.53 7.93
CA ALA A 23 -4.63 6.73 9.13
C ALA A 23 -5.33 7.31 10.37
N GLY A 24 -5.39 8.64 10.53
CA GLY A 24 -6.13 9.27 11.62
C GLY A 24 -7.65 9.13 11.48
N LEU A 25 -8.17 9.19 10.25
CA LEU A 25 -9.59 8.91 9.99
C LEU A 25 -9.95 7.44 10.28
N ALA A 26 -9.02 6.52 10.02
CA ALA A 26 -9.21 5.09 10.22
C ALA A 26 -9.44 4.69 11.68
N GLU A 27 -9.01 5.51 12.65
CA GLU A 27 -9.22 5.27 14.09
C GLU A 27 -10.70 5.20 14.48
N THR A 28 -11.57 5.89 13.73
CA THR A 28 -13.00 6.02 14.08
C THR A 28 -13.93 5.54 12.98
N LYS A 29 -13.40 5.28 11.78
CA LYS A 29 -14.19 4.92 10.60
C LYS A 29 -13.43 3.91 9.75
N GLN A 30 -14.15 3.00 9.11
CA GLN A 30 -13.55 2.16 8.09
C GLN A 30 -13.22 2.98 6.83
N VAL A 31 -11.95 2.97 6.41
CA VAL A 31 -11.44 3.68 5.23
C VAL A 31 -10.90 2.66 4.23
N PHE A 32 -11.38 2.73 3.00
CA PHE A 32 -10.77 2.05 1.84
C PHE A 32 -10.03 3.10 1.02
N CYS A 33 -8.76 2.85 0.74
CA CYS A 33 -7.92 3.70 -0.10
C CYS A 33 -7.31 2.85 -1.22
N ILE A 34 -7.58 3.23 -2.45
CA ILE A 34 -6.94 2.67 -3.65
C ILE A 34 -5.81 3.62 -4.03
N THR A 35 -4.58 3.12 -4.09
CA THR A 35 -3.39 3.94 -4.33
C THR A 35 -2.29 3.13 -5.01
N HIS A 36 -1.47 3.83 -5.79
CA HIS A 36 -0.24 3.31 -6.37
C HIS A 36 1.02 3.82 -5.66
N LEU A 37 0.89 4.70 -4.66
CA LEU A 37 2.01 5.26 -3.92
C LEU A 37 2.34 4.44 -2.67
N ALA A 38 3.57 3.94 -2.61
CA ALA A 38 4.11 3.26 -1.43
C ALA A 38 3.98 4.11 -0.17
N SER A 39 4.24 5.42 -0.26
CA SER A 39 4.17 6.38 0.86
C SER A 39 2.79 6.51 1.51
N ILE A 40 1.72 6.21 0.78
CA ILE A 40 0.36 6.12 1.34
C ILE A 40 0.10 4.70 1.82
N ALA A 41 0.41 3.70 0.99
CA ALA A 41 0.14 2.30 1.29
C ALA A 41 0.78 1.82 2.59
N VAL A 42 2.01 2.26 2.92
CA VAL A 42 2.71 1.85 4.15
C VAL A 42 1.97 2.18 5.44
N ARG A 43 0.97 3.07 5.42
CA ARG A 43 0.20 3.46 6.61
C ARG A 43 -1.07 2.64 6.82
N ALA A 44 -1.41 1.74 5.91
CA ALA A 44 -2.63 0.94 6.02
C ALA A 44 -2.51 -0.09 7.15
N ASP A 45 -3.61 -0.32 7.88
CA ASP A 45 -3.68 -1.44 8.84
C ASP A 45 -3.75 -2.80 8.11
N ASN A 46 -4.36 -2.80 6.93
CA ASN A 46 -4.55 -3.97 6.10
C ASN A 46 -4.17 -3.66 4.65
N HIS A 47 -3.33 -4.53 4.07
CA HIS A 47 -2.87 -4.40 2.70
C HIS A 47 -3.58 -5.41 1.81
N TYR A 48 -4.13 -4.93 0.71
CA TYR A 48 -4.72 -5.75 -0.34
C TYR A 48 -4.07 -5.41 -1.66
N LYS A 49 -3.64 -6.44 -2.38
CA LYS A 49 -3.16 -6.32 -3.75
C LYS A 49 -4.29 -6.67 -4.70
N VAL A 50 -4.48 -5.81 -5.69
CA VAL A 50 -5.38 -6.05 -6.81
C VAL A 50 -4.53 -6.36 -8.04
N GLU A 51 -4.76 -7.50 -8.66
CA GLU A 51 -4.03 -7.92 -9.85
C GLU A 51 -4.96 -8.50 -10.91
N LYS A 52 -4.54 -8.38 -12.17
CA LYS A 52 -5.21 -9.03 -13.30
C LYS A 52 -4.54 -10.38 -13.54
N SER A 53 -5.33 -11.42 -13.71
CA SER A 53 -4.86 -12.76 -14.07
C SER A 53 -5.69 -13.31 -15.23
N LEU A 54 -5.13 -14.23 -16.01
CA LEU A 54 -5.84 -14.92 -17.08
C LEU A 54 -6.44 -16.22 -16.53
N ASP A 55 -7.72 -16.44 -16.82
CA ASP A 55 -8.43 -17.69 -16.61
C ASP A 55 -8.99 -18.15 -17.97
N GLY A 56 -8.28 -19.09 -18.60
CA GLY A 56 -8.41 -19.37 -20.02
C GLY A 56 -8.13 -18.13 -20.87
N ASP A 57 -9.08 -17.76 -21.74
CA ASP A 57 -9.01 -16.57 -22.59
C ASP A 57 -9.61 -15.31 -21.93
N ARG A 58 -9.97 -15.35 -20.65
CA ARG A 58 -10.61 -14.24 -19.93
C ARG A 58 -9.67 -13.60 -18.93
N THR A 59 -9.54 -12.27 -18.99
CA THR A 59 -8.91 -11.49 -17.93
C THR A 59 -9.87 -11.36 -16.74
N ILE A 60 -9.45 -11.85 -15.58
CA ILE A 60 -10.16 -11.70 -14.31
C ILE A 60 -9.35 -10.84 -13.34
N THR A 61 -10.04 -10.12 -12.47
CA THR A 61 -9.43 -9.34 -11.39
C THR A 61 -9.43 -10.17 -10.11
N ARG A 62 -8.25 -10.33 -9.49
CA ARG A 62 -8.07 -10.99 -8.21
C ARG A 62 -7.69 -9.97 -7.15
N ILE A 63 -8.25 -10.14 -5.95
CA ILE A 63 -7.88 -9.37 -4.76
C ILE A 63 -7.30 -10.35 -3.75
N GLN A 64 -6.12 -10.04 -3.23
CA GLN A 64 -5.43 -10.85 -2.23
C GLN A 64 -5.00 -9.98 -1.05
N ARG A 65 -5.30 -10.44 0.17
CA ARG A 65 -4.75 -9.83 1.38
C ARG A 65 -3.26 -10.17 1.50
N LEU A 66 -2.43 -9.17 1.76
CA LEU A 66 -0.99 -9.33 1.96
C LEU A 66 -0.64 -9.27 3.44
N GLU A 67 0.30 -10.14 3.85
CA GLU A 67 0.76 -10.23 5.23
C GLU A 67 2.27 -10.45 5.34
N GLY A 68 2.87 -10.00 6.44
CA GLY A 68 4.30 -10.14 6.72
C GLY A 68 5.16 -9.66 5.55
N ASP A 69 6.11 -10.49 5.13
CA ASP A 69 7.06 -10.19 4.04
C ASP A 69 6.39 -9.91 2.69
N ALA A 70 5.14 -10.37 2.48
CA ALA A 70 4.41 -10.05 1.26
C ALA A 70 4.05 -8.56 1.18
N VAL A 71 3.80 -7.91 2.32
CA VAL A 71 3.59 -6.45 2.37
C VAL A 71 4.88 -5.74 2.00
N THR A 72 6.00 -6.11 2.62
CA THR A 72 7.31 -5.49 2.33
C THR A 72 7.69 -5.61 0.86
N ARG A 73 7.50 -6.80 0.26
CA ARG A 73 7.75 -7.04 -1.17
C ARG A 73 6.85 -6.19 -2.07
N GLU A 74 5.57 -6.06 -1.74
CA GLU A 74 4.66 -5.22 -2.54
C GLU A 74 5.01 -3.74 -2.44
N ILE A 75 5.38 -3.25 -1.25
CA ILE A 75 5.87 -1.87 -1.09
C ILE A 75 7.17 -1.66 -1.87
N ALA A 76 8.10 -2.62 -1.85
CA ALA A 76 9.32 -2.56 -2.67
C ALA A 76 9.00 -2.48 -4.17
N ARG A 77 8.05 -3.31 -4.63
CA ARG A 77 7.55 -3.28 -6.01
C ARG A 77 6.92 -1.93 -6.36
N MET A 78 6.16 -1.31 -5.46
CA MET A 78 5.58 0.02 -5.69
C MET A 78 6.66 1.12 -5.77
N LEU A 79 7.78 0.97 -5.06
CA LEU A 79 8.87 1.95 -5.06
C LEU A 79 9.72 1.93 -6.33
N SER A 80 10.04 0.76 -6.86
CA SER A 80 10.98 0.63 -8.00
C SER A 80 10.50 -0.22 -9.16
N GLY A 81 9.30 -0.79 -9.08
CA GLY A 81 8.80 -1.78 -10.03
C GLY A 81 9.34 -3.20 -9.82
N ASP A 82 10.20 -3.42 -8.82
CA ASP A 82 10.86 -4.70 -8.55
C ASP A 82 10.68 -5.08 -7.08
N ALA A 83 10.03 -6.23 -6.84
CA ALA A 83 9.72 -6.73 -5.51
C ALA A 83 10.94 -7.35 -4.80
N ASP A 84 11.97 -7.74 -5.54
CA ASP A 84 13.12 -8.49 -5.05
C ASP A 84 14.41 -7.65 -5.03
N ALA A 85 14.37 -6.43 -5.57
CA ALA A 85 15.48 -5.48 -5.51
C ALA A 85 15.86 -5.16 -4.05
N ARG A 86 17.10 -5.51 -3.68
CA ARG A 86 17.61 -5.35 -2.30
C ARG A 86 17.48 -3.92 -1.76
N ALA A 87 17.77 -2.91 -2.57
CA ALA A 87 17.64 -1.51 -2.16
C ALA A 87 16.18 -1.12 -1.90
N SER A 88 15.26 -1.60 -2.74
CA SER A 88 13.82 -1.35 -2.62
C SER A 88 13.24 -2.06 -1.40
N LEU A 89 13.66 -3.29 -1.12
CA LEU A 89 13.29 -4.03 0.10
C LEU A 89 13.78 -3.32 1.37
N ALA A 90 15.01 -2.82 1.37
CA ALA A 90 15.55 -2.07 2.49
C ALA A 90 14.75 -0.78 2.74
N HIS A 91 14.44 -0.04 1.68
CA HIS A 91 13.63 1.18 1.79
C HIS A 91 12.19 0.88 2.21
N ALA A 92 11.56 -0.15 1.64
CA ALA A 92 10.22 -0.59 2.03
C ALA A 92 10.14 -0.95 3.52
N SER A 93 11.14 -1.68 4.01
CA SER A 93 11.23 -2.06 5.42
C SER A 93 11.38 -0.83 6.33
N ASP A 94 12.20 0.14 5.94
CA ASP A 94 12.36 1.40 6.69
C ASP A 94 11.05 2.21 6.72
N LEU A 95 10.35 2.33 5.59
CA LEU A 95 9.05 3.01 5.54
C LEU A 95 8.00 2.32 6.42
N LEU A 96 7.90 0.99 6.36
CA LEU A 96 6.97 0.22 7.18
C LEU A 96 7.31 0.32 8.67
N ALA A 97 8.60 0.32 9.03
CA ALA A 97 9.01 0.51 10.43
C ALA A 97 8.67 1.92 10.95
N ARG A 98 8.80 2.96 10.12
CA ARG A 98 8.54 4.36 10.51
C ARG A 98 7.07 4.74 10.51
N TYR A 99 6.31 4.19 9.56
CA TYR A 99 4.97 4.67 9.24
C TYR A 99 3.89 3.60 9.32
N GLY A 100 4.29 2.32 9.36
CA GLY A 100 3.38 1.20 9.51
C GLY A 100 2.63 1.25 10.83
N ARG A 101 1.39 0.77 10.78
CA ARG A 101 0.55 0.65 11.96
C ARG A 101 0.64 -0.78 12.49
N PRO A 102 0.82 -0.97 13.82
CA PRO A 102 0.76 -2.31 14.40
C PRO A 102 -0.62 -2.90 14.18
N ARG A 103 -0.66 -4.18 13.79
CA ARG A 103 -1.92 -4.89 13.58
C ARG A 103 -2.67 -5.05 14.89
N GLY A 104 -3.76 -4.28 15.05
CA GLY A 104 -4.80 -4.49 16.06
C GLY A 104 -4.35 -4.26 17.51
N SER A 105 -4.79 -3.14 18.09
CA SER A 105 -5.12 -3.07 19.51
C SER A 105 -6.54 -3.57 19.73
#